data_AF-A0A838I0B7-F1
#
_entry.id   AF-A0A838I0B7-F1
#
_cell.length_a   1.000
_cell.length_b   1.000
_cell.length_c   1.000
_cell.angle_alpha   90.00
_cell.angle_beta   90.00
_cell.angle_gamma   90.00
#
_symmetry.space_group_name_H-M   'P 1'
#
loop_
_entity.id
_entity.type
_entity.pdbx_description
1 polymer ?
#
loop_
_entity_poly.entity_id
_entity_poly.type
_entity_poly.pdbx_seq_one_letter_code
_entity_poly.pdbx_strand_id
1 'polypeptide(L)' 'MTLLDDFAAGYPFGLDDFQVAGISALVEGRSALVAAPTGAGKTVVGEFAVWQALQRGGKCFYTTPIKAL' A
#
# COMPACT_ATOMS: atom_id res chain seq x y z
N MET A 1 -8.15 -0.77 17.03
CA MET A 1 -8.20 -0.53 15.58
C MET A 1 -6.92 -1.13 15.00
N THR A 2 -7.00 -1.86 13.89
CA THR A 2 -5.80 -2.45 13.27
C THR A 2 -5.06 -1.40 12.42
N LEU A 3 -3.78 -1.61 12.12
CA LEU A 3 -3.02 -0.73 11.21
C LEU A 3 -3.69 -0.56 9.84
N LEU A 4 -4.39 -1.60 9.37
CA LEU A 4 -5.14 -1.57 8.12
C LEU A 4 -6.35 -0.64 8.26
N ASP A 5 -7.11 -0.75 9.35
CA ASP A 5 -8.28 0.10 9.60
C ASP A 5 -7.88 1.59 9.71
N ASP A 6 -6.78 1.88 10.40
CA ASP A 6 -6.27 3.25 10.55
C ASP A 6 -5.86 3.85 9.19
N PHE A 7 -5.23 3.05 8.33
CA PHE A 7 -4.87 3.48 6.98
C PHE A 7 -6.11 3.62 6.08
N ALA A 8 -7.03 2.66 6.12
CA ALA A 8 -8.25 2.66 5.32
C ALA A 8 -9.17 3.84 5.65
N ALA A 9 -9.20 4.27 6.92
CA ALA A 9 -9.92 5.47 7.35
C ALA A 9 -9.44 6.78 6.67
N GLY A 10 -8.27 6.77 6.03
CA GLY A 10 -7.74 7.89 5.25
C GLY A 10 -8.41 8.08 3.88
N TYR A 11 -9.19 7.11 3.39
CA TYR A 11 -9.87 7.20 2.10
C TYR A 11 -11.38 7.41 2.26
N PRO A 12 -12.03 8.15 1.34
CA PRO A 12 -13.48 8.30 1.32
C PRO A 12 -14.21 7.08 0.70
N PHE A 13 -13.49 5.99 0.44
CA PHE A 13 -13.98 4.78 -0.22
C PHE A 13 -13.42 3.53 0.47
N GLY A 14 -14.10 2.39 0.28
CA GLY A 14 -13.63 1.10 0.77
C GLY A 14 -12.47 0.55 -0.07
N LEU A 15 -11.66 -0.32 0.53
CA LEU A 15 -10.56 -0.99 -0.16
C LEU A 15 -11.06 -2.27 -0.83
N ASP A 16 -10.53 -2.56 -2.02
CA ASP A 16 -10.79 -3.82 -2.72
C ASP A 16 -10.06 -4.99 -2.04
N ASP A 17 -10.57 -6.22 -2.21
CA ASP A 17 -10.02 -7.44 -1.59
C ASP A 17 -8.52 -7.63 -1.86
N PHE A 18 -8.06 -7.34 -3.08
CA PHE A 18 -6.65 -7.47 -3.43
C PHE A 18 -5.76 -6.43 -2.72
N GLN A 19 -6.31 -5.24 -2.44
CA GLN A 19 -5.62 -4.19 -1.70
C GLN A 19 -5.51 -4.59 -0.23
N VAL A 20 -6.60 -5.08 0.37
CA VAL A 20 -6.64 -5.62 1.73
C VAL A 20 -5.65 -6.76 1.90
N ALA A 21 -5.61 -7.71 0.94
CA ALA A 21 -4.65 -8.83 0.97
C ALA A 21 -3.19 -8.36 0.87
N GLY A 22 -2.90 -7.41 -0.03
CA GLY A 22 -1.56 -6.83 -0.19
C GLY A 22 -1.09 -6.09 1.06
N ILE A 23 -1.96 -5.26 1.65
CA ILE A 23 -1.68 -4.53 2.88
C ILE A 23 -1.49 -5.49 4.06
N SER A 24 -2.33 -6.51 4.19
CA SER A 24 -2.22 -7.50 5.27
C SER A 24 -0.87 -8.22 5.23
N ALA A 25 -0.38 -8.58 4.04
CA ALA A 25 0.97 -9.13 3.89
C ALA A 25 2.07 -8.17 4.39
N LEU A 26 1.96 -6.88 4.09
CA LEU A 26 2.90 -5.85 4.56
C LEU A 26 2.80 -5.62 6.08
N VAL A 27 1.59 -5.66 6.66
CA VAL A 27 1.35 -5.58 8.12
C VAL A 27 2.08 -6.71 8.84
N GLU A 28 2.04 -7.92 8.29
CA GLU A 28 2.73 -9.11 8.81
C GLU A 28 4.25 -9.09 8.57
N GLY A 29 4.80 -8.02 7.98
CA GLY A 29 6.22 -7.89 7.68
C GLY A 29 6.70 -8.73 6.49
N ARG A 30 5.78 -9.25 5.66
CA ARG A 30 6.11 -9.97 4.42
C ARG A 30 6.24 -9.01 3.24
N SER A 31 6.93 -9.44 2.20
CA SER A 31 6.91 -8.76 0.90
C SER A 31 5.66 -9.12 0.10
N ALA A 32 5.18 -8.21 -0.75
CA ALA A 32 4.01 -8.41 -1.60
C ALA A 32 4.34 -8.12 -3.07
N LEU A 33 3.86 -8.99 -3.97
CA LEU A 33 3.79 -8.73 -5.41
C LEU A 33 2.33 -8.55 -5.78
N VAL A 34 1.96 -7.32 -6.18
CA VAL A 34 0.59 -6.99 -6.57
C VAL A 34 0.52 -6.83 -8.08
N ALA A 35 -0.22 -7.71 -8.73
CA ALA A 35 -0.51 -7.65 -10.16
C ALA A 35 -2.01 -7.38 -10.36
N ALA A 36 -2.34 -6.13 -10.72
CA ALA A 36 -3.70 -5.71 -11.06
C ALA A 36 -3.67 -4.76 -12.27
N PRO A 37 -4.75 -4.67 -13.07
CA PRO A 37 -4.81 -3.79 -14.24
C PRO A 37 -4.54 -2.32 -13.88
N THR A 38 -4.01 -1.55 -14.84
CA THR A 38 -3.92 -0.10 -14.71
C THR A 38 -5.31 0.49 -14.49
N GLY A 39 -5.43 1.41 -13.54
CA GLY A 39 -6.72 1.99 -13.13
C GLY A 39 -7.41 1.26 -11.97
N ALA A 40 -6.98 0.04 -11.61
CA ALA A 40 -7.57 -0.73 -10.50
C ALA A 40 -7.13 -0.26 -9.09
N GLY A 41 -6.36 0.82 -8.97
CA GLY A 41 -5.97 1.35 -7.66
C GLY A 41 -4.85 0.58 -6.94
N LYS A 42 -4.04 -0.23 -7.64
CA LYS A 42 -2.87 -0.94 -7.04
C LYS A 42 -1.90 -0.03 -6.26
N THR A 43 -1.89 1.26 -6.56
CA THR A 43 -1.10 2.28 -5.86
C THR A 43 -1.39 2.31 -4.36
N VAL A 44 -2.61 2.02 -3.92
CA VAL A 44 -3.02 2.00 -2.51
C VAL A 44 -2.13 1.08 -1.66
N VAL A 45 -1.72 -0.07 -2.20
CA VAL A 45 -0.82 -1.00 -1.48
C VAL A 45 0.58 -0.40 -1.31
N GLY A 46 1.07 0.33 -2.32
CA GLY A 46 2.33 1.08 -2.24
C GLY A 46 2.25 2.27 -1.29
N GLU A 47 1.12 2.98 -1.27
CA GLU A 47 0.86 4.08 -0.33
C GLU A 47 0.85 3.59 1.12
N PHE A 48 0.29 2.41 1.40
CA PHE A 48 0.41 1.80 2.71
C PHE A 48 1.87 1.54 3.11
N ALA A 49 2.71 1.03 2.20
CA ALA A 49 4.12 0.81 2.48
C ALA A 49 4.85 2.12 2.83
N VAL A 50 4.56 3.21 2.11
CA VAL A 50 5.09 4.56 2.42
C VAL A 50 4.59 5.03 3.78
N TRP A 51 3.28 4.97 4.00
CA TRP A 51 2.63 5.39 5.25
C TRP A 51 3.22 4.67 6.47
N GLN A 52 3.35 3.34 6.40
CA GLN A 52 3.90 2.53 7.49
C GLN A 52 5.38 2.84 7.74
N ALA A 53 6.17 3.04 6.68
CA ALA A 53 7.59 3.38 6.80
C ALA A 53 7.77 4.74 7.52
N LEU A 54 6.97 5.75 7.16
CA LEU A 54 7.02 7.07 7.79
C LEU A 54 6.62 7.03 9.27
N GLN A 55 5.55 6.31 9.61
CA GLN A 55 5.09 6.13 11.00
C GLN A 55 6.14 5.45 11.89
N ARG A 56 7.02 4.61 11.30
CA ARG A 56 8.13 3.95 12.00
C ARG A 56 9.43 4.78 12.04
N GLY A 57 9.42 6.01 11.53
CA GLY A 57 10.63 6.84 11.39
C GLY A 57 11.61 6.31 10.34
N GLY A 58 11.14 5.44 9.44
CA GLY A 58 11.92 4.81 8.38
C GLY A 58 11.87 5.58 7.05
N LYS A 59 12.24 4.89 5.98
CA LYS A 59 12.25 5.42 4.61
C LYS A 59 11.57 4.43 3.66
N CYS A 60 10.91 4.94 2.63
CA CYS A 60 10.37 4.13 1.53
C CYS A 60 10.95 4.64 0.21
N PHE A 61 11.43 3.73 -0.63
CA PHE A 61 11.95 4.04 -1.95
C PHE A 61 10.90 3.65 -2.99
N TYR A 62 10.38 4.63 -3.71
CA TYR A 62 9.54 4.40 -4.88
C TYR A 62 10.42 4.38 -6.12
N THR A 63 10.30 3.32 -6.92
CA THR A 63 11.01 3.18 -8.19
C THR A 63 10.03 2.90 -9.32
N THR A 64 10.30 3.47 -10.47
CA THR A 64 9.53 3.27 -11.70
C THR A 64 10.52 2.94 -12.83
N PRO A 65 10.17 2.04 -13.75
CA PRO A 65 11.06 1.68 -14.86
C PRO A 65 11.26 2.83 -15.87
N ILE A 66 10.40 3.85 -15.86
CA ILE A 66 10.44 4.99 -16.79
C ILE A 66 10.73 6.28 -16.02
N LYS A 67 11.82 6.97 -16.37
CA LYS A 67 12.28 8.20 -15.72
C LYS A 67 11.28 9.38 -15.80
N ALA A 68 10.39 9.37 -16.78
CA ALA A 68 9.43 10.43 -17.04
C ALA A 68 8.05 10.23 -16.36
N LEU A 69 7.87 9.12 -15.63
CA LEU A 69 6.65 8.83 -14.87
C LEU A 69 6.74 9.38 -13.45
#